data_AF-A0A434AF77-F1
#
_entry.id   AF-A0A434AF77-F1
#
_cell.length_a   1.000
_cell.length_b   1.000
_cell.length_c   1.000
_cell.angle_alpha   90.00
_cell.angle_beta   90.00
_cell.angle_gamma   90.00
#
_symmetry.space_group_name_H-M   'P 1'
#
loop_
_entity.id
_entity.type
_entity.pdbx_description
1 polymer ?
#
loop_
_entity_poly.entity_id
_entity_poly.type
_entity_poly.pdbx_seq_one_letter_code
_entity_poly.pdbx_strand_id
1 'polypeptide(L)' 'MAYTPATIKDLLNLGANLTISGSYIPASLKDFARIAKSKNIKLTIKAGSYTPATLKDLVRIGQDCLTLEV' A
#
# COMPACT_ATOMS: atom_id res chain seq x y z
N MET A 1 -11.99 -12.03 4.29
CA MET A 1 -11.56 -12.44 2.94
C MET A 1 -10.40 -11.55 2.53
N ALA A 2 -9.19 -12.09 2.36
CA ALA A 2 -8.05 -11.29 1.92
C ALA A 2 -8.16 -11.08 0.40
N TYR A 3 -8.28 -9.84 -0.05
CA TYR A 3 -8.19 -9.53 -1.47
C TYR A 3 -6.80 -9.92 -1.98
N THR A 4 -6.74 -10.61 -3.12
CA THR A 4 -5.45 -10.96 -3.71
C THR A 4 -4.70 -9.68 -4.11
N PRO A 5 -3.35 -9.72 -4.09
CA PRO A 5 -2.54 -8.58 -4.51
C PRO A 5 -2.92 -8.05 -5.90
N ALA A 6 -3.27 -8.94 -6.82
CA ALA A 6 -3.68 -8.58 -8.17
C ALA A 6 -4.92 -7.66 -8.17
N THR A 7 -5.95 -7.98 -7.39
CA THR A 7 -7.17 -7.16 -7.29
C THR A 7 -6.87 -5.77 -6.72
N ILE A 8 -5.97 -5.68 -5.74
CA ILE A 8 -5.55 -4.38 -5.19
C ILE A 8 -4.82 -3.56 -6.24
N LYS A 9 -3.91 -4.17 -7.01
CA LYS A 9 -3.23 -3.47 -8.12
C LYS A 9 -4.22 -2.98 -9.17
N ASP A 10 -5.23 -3.78 -9.49
CA ASP A 10 -6.26 -3.42 -10.48
C ASP A 10 -7.09 -2.22 -10.00
N LEU A 11 -7.56 -2.25 -8.75
CA LEU A 11 -8.28 -1.16 -8.13
C LEU A 11 -7.44 0.13 -8.04
N LEU A 12 -6.16 0.01 -7.70
CA LEU A 12 -5.22 1.14 -7.74
C LEU A 12 -5.02 1.65 -9.17
N ASN A 13 -4.96 0.77 -10.17
CA ASN A 13 -4.86 1.18 -11.56
C ASN A 13 -6.10 1.91 -12.06
N LEU A 14 -7.28 1.57 -11.53
CA LEU A 14 -8.55 2.27 -11.79
C LEU A 14 -8.64 3.63 -11.09
N GLY A 15 -7.67 3.96 -10.22
CA GLY A 15 -7.62 5.23 -9.51
C GLY A 15 -8.38 5.22 -8.17
N ALA A 16 -8.75 4.04 -7.66
CA ALA A 16 -9.45 3.94 -6.39
C ALA A 16 -8.51 4.22 -5.21
N ASN A 17 -8.99 5.00 -4.25
CA ASN A 17 -8.32 5.13 -2.96
C ASN A 17 -8.63 3.87 -2.13
N LEU A 18 -7.59 3.17 -1.69
CA LEU A 18 -7.74 1.89 -0.99
C LEU A 18 -7.17 1.96 0.41
N THR A 19 -7.81 1.22 1.31
CA THR A 19 -7.30 0.97 2.66
C THR A 19 -6.97 -0.51 2.80
N ILE A 20 -5.68 -0.82 2.86
CA ILE A 20 -5.16 -2.17 3.07
C ILE A 20 -5.11 -2.44 4.56
N SER A 21 -6.09 -3.20 5.04
CA SER A 21 -6.16 -3.70 6.41
C SER A 21 -5.87 -5.20 6.42
N GLY A 22 -4.60 -5.60 6.42
CA GLY A 22 -4.22 -7.00 6.46
C GLY A 22 -2.72 -7.26 6.35
N SER A 23 -2.28 -8.47 6.73
CA SER A 23 -0.90 -8.92 6.59
C SER A 23 -0.60 -9.36 5.15
N TYR A 24 -0.22 -8.41 4.32
CA TYR A 24 0.44 -8.63 3.02
C TYR A 24 1.95 -8.75 3.17
N ILE A 25 2.58 -9.52 2.30
CA ILE A 25 4.04 -9.56 2.20
C ILE A 25 4.60 -8.17 1.82
N PRO A 26 5.75 -7.75 2.40
CA PRO A 26 6.36 -6.44 2.15
C PRO A 26 6.54 -6.12 0.67
N ALA A 27 6.90 -7.11 -0.14
CA ALA A 27 7.09 -6.96 -1.58
C ALA A 27 5.81 -6.45 -2.28
N SER A 28 4.64 -7.01 -1.93
CA SER A 28 3.36 -6.58 -2.51
C SER A 28 2.99 -5.17 -2.10
N LEU A 29 3.24 -4.80 -0.83
CA LEU A 29 2.98 -3.43 -0.34
C LEU A 29 3.84 -2.39 -1.06
N LYS A 30 5.12 -2.71 -1.30
CA LYS A 30 6.04 -1.83 -2.07
C LYS A 30 5.51 -1.61 -3.49
N ASP A 31 5.03 -2.68 -4.12
CA ASP A 31 4.37 -2.64 -5.42
C ASP A 31 3.13 -1.73 -5.41
N PHE A 32 2.24 -1.90 -4.42
CA PHE A 32 1.03 -1.08 -4.28
C PHE A 32 1.37 0.40 -4.07
N ALA A 33 2.32 0.70 -3.18
CA ALA A 33 2.78 2.06 -2.92
C ALA A 33 3.37 2.71 -4.18
N ARG A 34 4.07 1.93 -5.02
CA ARG A 34 4.65 2.40 -6.27
C ARG A 34 3.57 2.73 -7.31
N ILE A 35 2.57 1.87 -7.46
CA ILE A 35 1.41 2.12 -8.33
C ILE A 35 0.64 3.34 -7.82
N ALA A 36 0.41 3.41 -6.52
CA ALA A 36 -0.31 4.52 -5.90
C ALA A 36 0.36 5.87 -6.18
N LYS A 37 1.68 5.94 -5.99
CA LYS A 37 2.48 7.13 -6.35
C LYS A 37 2.43 7.44 -7.85
N SER A 38 2.56 6.43 -8.71
CA SER A 38 2.52 6.62 -10.17
C SER A 38 1.17 7.15 -10.66
N LYS A 39 0.09 6.79 -9.98
CA LYS A 39 -1.29 7.20 -10.29
C LYS A 39 -1.74 8.43 -9.50
N ASN A 40 -0.89 8.93 -8.59
CA ASN A 40 -1.18 10.01 -7.65
C ASN A 40 -2.44 9.75 -6.80
N ILE A 41 -2.62 8.51 -6.34
CA ILE A 41 -3.78 8.07 -5.54
C ILE A 41 -3.39 7.77 -4.11
N LYS A 42 -4.35 7.94 -3.19
CA LYS A 42 -4.13 7.72 -1.76
C LYS A 42 -4.27 6.24 -1.43
N LEU A 43 -3.21 5.68 -0.88
CA LEU A 43 -3.16 4.32 -0.37
C LEU A 43 -2.95 4.36 1.14
N THR A 44 -3.94 3.89 1.89
CA THR A 44 -3.82 3.70 3.34
C THR A 44 -3.40 2.27 3.64
N ILE A 45 -2.35 2.06 4.43
CA ILE A 45 -1.91 0.74 4.88
C ILE A 45 -2.00 0.71 6.40
N LYS A 46 -2.75 -0.26 6.94
CA LYS A 46 -2.72 -0.56 8.37
C LYS A 46 -1.44 -1.31 8.70
N ALA A 47 -0.55 -0.60 9.37
CA ALA A 47 0.81 -0.97 9.69
C ALA A 47 0.95 -1.90 10.91
N GLY A 48 -0.16 -2.28 11.57
CA GLY A 48 -0.18 -2.88 12.92
C GLY A 48 0.59 -4.20 13.15
N SER A 49 1.21 -4.79 12.13
CA SER A 49 2.06 -5.99 12.28
C SER A 49 3.37 -5.92 11.48
N TYR A 50 3.72 -4.76 10.94
CA TYR A 50 4.93 -4.60 10.12
C TYR A 50 6.13 -4.11 10.91
N THR A 51 7.29 -4.63 10.56
CA THR A 51 8.56 -4.12 11.09
C THR A 51 8.80 -2.67 10.65
N PRO A 52 9.44 -1.86 11.52
CA PRO A 52 9.71 -0.45 11.22
C PRO A 52 10.58 -0.25 9.97
N ALA A 53 11.44 -1.21 9.64
CA ALA A 53 12.20 -1.20 8.38
C ALA A 53 11.27 -1.24 7.14
N THR A 54 10.26 -2.12 7.17
CA THR A 54 9.25 -2.23 6.11
C THR A 54 8.45 -0.93 5.98
N LEU A 55 8.04 -0.34 7.11
CA LEU A 55 7.29 0.92 7.10
C LEU A 55 8.11 2.07 6.51
N LYS A 56 9.38 2.19 6.89
CA LYS A 56 10.29 3.19 6.31
C LYS A 56 10.42 3.03 4.81
N ASP A 57 10.60 1.81 4.31
CA ASP A 57 10.65 1.54 2.87
C ASP A 57 9.35 1.94 2.17
N LEU A 58 8.20 1.60 2.75
CA LEU A 58 6.89 1.93 2.19
C LEU A 58 6.68 3.44 2.09
N VAL A 59 7.00 4.18 3.16
CA VAL A 59 6.95 5.65 3.16
C VAL A 59 7.92 6.21 2.10
N ARG A 60 9.11 5.62 1.95
CA ARG A 60 10.08 6.06 0.94
C ARG A 60 9.55 5.90 -0.49
N ILE A 61 8.77 4.85 -0.74
CA ILE A 61 8.22 4.55 -2.06
C ILE A 61 6.95 5.36 -2.32
N GLY A 62 5.99 5.31 -1.40
CA GLY A 62 4.66 5.93 -1.57
C GLY A 62 4.61 7.42 -1.23
N GLN A 63 5.52 7.91 -0.38
CA GLN A 63 5.64 9.31 0.07
C GLN A 63 4.26 9.94 0.34
N ASP A 64 3.94 11.05 -0.34
CA ASP A 64 2.73 11.85 -0.15
C ASP A 64 1.43 11.13 -0.51
N CYS A 65 1.52 10.03 -1.26
CA CYS A 65 0.37 9.21 -1.65
C CYS A 65 0.09 8.08 -0.65
N LEU A 66 0.91 7.93 0.39
CA LEU A 66 0.78 6.85 1.37
C LEU A 66 0.30 7.38 2.73
N THR A 67 -0.71 6.73 3.28
CA THR A 67 -1.13 6.92 4.68
C THR A 67 -0.83 5.64 5.45
N LEU A 68 -0.14 5.74 6.57
CA LEU A 68 0.09 4.60 7.47
C LEU A 68 -0.79 4.76 8.70
N GLU A 69 -1.69 3.80 8.90
CA GLU A 69 -2.43 3.64 10.17
C GLU A 69 -1.64 2.67 11.04
N VAL A 70 -0.94 3.18 12.06
CA VAL A 70 -0.19 2.40 13.05
C VAL A 70 -1.06 1.96 14.20
#